data_AF-A0AA93DLJ4-F1
#
_entry.id   AF-A0AA93DLJ4-F1
#
_cell.length_a   1.000
_cell.length_b   1.000
_cell.length_c   1.000
_cell.angle_alpha   90.00
_cell.angle_beta   90.00
_cell.angle_gamma   90.00
#
_symmetry.space_group_name_H-M   'P 1'
#
loop_
_entity.id
_entity.type
_entity.pdbx_description
1 polymer ?
#
loop_
_entity_poly.entity_id
_entity_poly.type
_entity_poly.pdbx_seq_one_letter_code
_entity_poly.pdbx_strand_id
1 'polypeptide(L)'
;MKEVLKFIDSNNIYDDLIVSFDTEGNPYSYYGSDKWYLWSLSFNVSFSRLSGTFQSTVKYLVHKVISNDSLKSKKSAIKNIIEGAVIFEKCITGCNGLSYDFIDDDESFRRLLVEAKSKSLKFKTWKNNLVFLSHLHNAEVITREIKNYEELALYLSVSGASVSQAVCIPESIASKYYGEALSVIETYYPYRNEISSCYDDYVSEYLESSKRYKSNISARRYALKNVKQLPNNIDIQFDYSGSWLSWLRGACYTVIAAFTGCRDGEIKSFDIDSYQEKKYAGMTVPVLHGLDTKPNAGGVARHTSWVTIPSVKKAILLLWDAFSFAREKWREKADSIVHPDERNAFLEKVDSLFVTLPYMRGHRPEAGKQSLAHSLNTFVKSIGYRATKDDVQEFDLLNPSRKGELKIGQMLKVHPHAFRRTFAVYLVRNKLASLLDIKYQFKHMNIAMTSWYANQANIASYVDMMIDQDLQDEIAGENQNYMTDVFYHIYNEAETLAGHEGKRIKNLRAEGDTRIYLNREEIRKQVQDGRLSIVEHPGGYCTNPDCDRICDMTTCQYKIVTKDKAKTLVNIREKLIIKYNDIESLGLDMPNVTSKLFYEIRAIEQVLSEHHLEYVAFNKKDTY
;
A
#
# COMPACT_ATOMS: atom_id res chain seq x y z
N MET A 1 47.13 9.54 8.69
CA MET A 1 45.95 8.68 8.42
C MET A 1 46.30 7.30 7.89
N LYS A 2 47.19 7.15 6.88
CA LYS A 2 47.92 5.88 6.66
C LYS A 2 48.62 5.38 7.93
N GLU A 3 49.02 6.29 8.82
CA GLU A 3 49.50 5.96 10.18
C GLU A 3 48.40 5.57 11.16
N VAL A 4 47.15 6.06 11.03
CA VAL A 4 46.04 5.66 11.92
C VAL A 4 45.49 4.28 11.53
N LEU A 5 45.49 3.96 10.23
CA LEU A 5 45.19 2.60 9.75
C LEU A 5 46.34 1.62 10.05
N LYS A 6 47.62 2.04 9.98
CA LYS A 6 48.75 1.24 10.51
C LYS A 6 48.73 1.11 12.05
N PHE A 7 48.11 2.06 12.76
CA PHE A 7 47.94 2.03 14.22
C PHE A 7 46.83 1.07 14.67
N ILE A 8 45.87 0.76 13.80
CA ILE A 8 44.82 -0.25 14.07
C ILE A 8 45.37 -1.69 13.99
N ASP A 9 46.49 -1.90 13.28
CA ASP A 9 47.18 -3.19 13.19
C ASP A 9 48.18 -3.45 14.34
N SER A 10 48.41 -2.49 15.24
CA SER A 10 49.37 -2.62 16.34
C SER A 10 48.70 -2.55 17.72
N ASN A 11 48.36 -3.73 18.26
CA ASN A 11 48.12 -4.08 19.67
C ASN A 11 46.98 -3.36 20.44
N ASN A 12 45.91 -4.11 20.73
CA ASN A 12 45.08 -4.12 21.96
C ASN A 12 45.05 -2.87 22.86
N ILE A 13 44.30 -1.82 22.50
CA ILE A 13 43.97 -0.75 23.46
C ILE A 13 42.47 -0.38 23.50
N TYR A 14 41.65 -0.80 22.52
CA TYR A 14 40.25 -0.34 22.45
C TYR A 14 39.20 -1.40 22.74
N ASP A 15 39.55 -2.66 23.04
CA ASP A 15 38.52 -3.70 23.25
C ASP A 15 37.60 -3.40 24.43
N ASP A 16 38.14 -2.78 25.49
CA ASP A 16 37.41 -2.38 26.71
C ASP A 16 36.69 -1.02 26.58
N LEU A 17 36.78 -0.34 25.42
CA LEU A 17 36.08 0.92 25.21
C LEU A 17 34.56 0.67 25.27
N ILE A 18 33.90 1.38 26.19
CA ILE A 18 32.44 1.28 26.38
C ILE A 18 31.74 2.00 25.22
N VAL A 19 30.89 1.28 24.50
CA VAL A 19 30.13 1.78 23.34
C VAL A 19 28.68 2.06 23.69
N SER A 20 28.12 1.37 24.68
CA SER A 20 26.75 1.60 25.12
C SER A 20 26.52 1.25 26.58
N PHE A 21 25.46 1.84 27.12
CA PHE A 21 24.99 1.64 28.48
C PHE A 21 23.59 1.02 28.46
N ASP A 22 23.26 0.27 29.51
CA ASP A 22 21.90 -0.19 29.81
C ASP A 22 20.99 0.97 30.27
N THR A 23 19.71 0.68 30.56
CA THR A 23 18.75 1.70 31.02
C THR A 23 19.06 2.26 32.41
N GLU A 24 19.88 1.56 33.20
CA GLU A 24 20.33 1.95 34.54
C GLU A 24 21.64 2.75 34.51
N GLY A 25 22.27 2.88 33.34
CA GLY A 25 23.51 3.62 33.13
C GLY A 25 24.78 2.80 33.31
N ASN A 26 24.70 1.47 33.42
CA ASN A 26 25.86 0.59 33.51
C ASN A 26 26.41 0.26 32.11
N PRO A 27 27.74 0.10 31.94
CA PRO A 27 28.35 -0.32 30.69
C PRO A 27 27.83 -1.68 30.21
N TYR A 28 27.39 -1.76 28.95
CA TYR A 28 26.78 -2.97 28.39
C TYR A 28 27.53 -3.53 27.18
N SER A 29 27.78 -2.70 26.15
CA SER A 29 28.55 -3.15 24.98
C SER A 29 29.92 -2.52 24.94
N TYR A 30 30.90 -3.35 24.60
CA TYR A 30 32.30 -2.96 24.46
C TYR A 30 32.72 -3.02 22.99
N TYR A 31 33.68 -2.18 22.59
CA TYR A 31 34.10 -2.06 21.20
C TYR A 31 34.71 -3.37 20.66
N GLY A 32 35.38 -4.14 21.51
CA GLY A 32 35.90 -5.47 21.18
C GLY A 32 34.80 -6.47 20.79
N SER A 33 33.59 -6.31 21.33
CA SER A 33 32.47 -7.23 21.08
C SER A 33 31.99 -7.24 19.62
N ASP A 34 31.60 -8.42 19.13
CA ASP A 34 30.99 -8.60 17.80
C ASP A 34 29.53 -8.13 17.71
N LYS A 35 28.91 -7.87 18.86
CA LYS A 35 27.53 -7.41 18.97
C LYS A 35 27.47 -6.22 19.91
N TRP A 36 26.88 -5.14 19.44
CA TRP A 36 26.62 -3.93 20.24
C TRP A 36 25.11 -3.72 20.37
N TYR A 37 24.65 -3.51 21.60
CA TYR A 37 23.27 -3.25 21.96
C TYR A 37 23.12 -1.79 22.34
N LEU A 38 22.41 -1.04 21.49
CA LEU A 38 22.17 0.39 21.66
C LEU A 38 20.75 0.57 22.22
N TRP A 39 20.60 0.39 23.53
CA TRP A 39 19.30 0.45 24.23
C TRP A 39 18.58 1.78 24.03
N SER A 40 19.31 2.89 24.08
CA SER A 40 18.81 4.25 23.79
C SER A 40 18.24 4.42 22.38
N LEU A 41 18.61 3.56 21.43
CA LEU A 41 18.11 3.56 20.05
C LEU A 41 17.16 2.41 19.76
N SER A 42 16.87 1.55 20.76
CA SER A 42 16.17 0.28 20.62
C SER A 42 16.66 -0.50 19.38
N PHE A 43 17.99 -0.67 19.29
CA PHE A 43 18.64 -1.25 18.12
C PHE A 43 19.89 -2.03 18.51
N ASN A 44 20.15 -3.13 17.81
CA ASN A 44 21.38 -3.90 17.97
C ASN A 44 22.11 -4.02 16.63
N VAL A 45 23.44 -4.07 16.73
CA VAL A 45 24.36 -4.17 15.60
C VAL A 45 25.18 -5.43 15.78
N SER A 46 25.38 -6.17 14.68
CA SER A 46 26.25 -7.34 14.68
C SER A 46 27.24 -7.25 13.53
N PHE A 47 28.52 -7.44 13.86
CA PHE A 47 29.65 -7.37 12.94
C PHE A 47 30.12 -8.75 12.47
N SER A 48 29.52 -9.84 12.95
CA SER A 48 29.92 -11.23 12.66
C SER A 48 29.82 -11.64 11.18
N ARG A 49 29.25 -10.79 10.33
CA ARG A 49 29.17 -10.99 8.87
C ARG A 49 30.34 -10.36 8.11
N LEU A 50 31.24 -9.71 8.83
CA LEU A 50 32.41 -9.02 8.31
C LEU A 50 33.66 -9.66 8.89
N SER A 51 34.78 -9.56 8.19
CA SER A 51 36.03 -10.20 8.60
C SER A 51 37.24 -9.26 8.53
N GLY A 52 38.21 -9.48 9.42
CA GLY A 52 39.52 -8.81 9.40
C GLY A 52 39.44 -7.29 9.39
N THR A 53 40.22 -6.67 8.52
CA THR A 53 40.31 -5.21 8.32
C THR A 53 38.94 -4.58 8.01
N PHE A 54 38.08 -5.26 7.23
CA PHE A 54 36.74 -4.77 6.91
C PHE A 54 35.87 -4.61 8.17
N GLN A 55 35.97 -5.57 9.09
CA GLN A 55 35.25 -5.54 10.36
C GLN A 55 35.72 -4.34 11.21
N SER A 56 37.03 -4.15 11.34
CA SER A 56 37.64 -3.06 12.11
C SER A 56 37.25 -1.68 11.57
N THR A 57 37.31 -1.48 10.23
CA THR A 57 36.87 -0.23 9.61
C THR A 57 35.39 0.06 9.88
N VAL A 58 34.54 -0.96 9.79
CA VAL A 58 33.10 -0.78 9.98
C VAL A 58 32.74 -0.52 11.44
N LYS A 59 33.42 -1.17 12.40
CA LYS A 59 33.30 -0.83 13.83
C LYS A 59 33.64 0.63 14.08
N TYR A 60 34.73 1.13 13.48
CA TYR A 60 35.12 2.54 13.57
C TYR A 60 34.05 3.49 13.01
N LEU A 61 33.52 3.20 11.81
CA LEU A 61 32.46 4.01 11.20
C LEU A 61 31.19 4.05 12.05
N VAL A 62 30.76 2.90 12.57
CA VAL A 62 29.57 2.80 13.43
C VAL A 62 29.79 3.57 14.73
N HIS A 63 30.96 3.47 15.36
CA HIS A 63 31.31 4.25 16.54
C HIS A 63 31.24 5.76 16.27
N LYS A 64 31.82 6.25 15.16
CA LYS A 64 31.74 7.67 14.76
C LYS A 64 30.29 8.16 14.57
N VAL A 65 29.40 7.30 14.08
CA VAL A 65 27.97 7.60 13.95
C VAL A 65 27.26 7.64 15.30
N ILE A 66 27.61 6.74 16.23
CA ILE A 66 27.03 6.70 17.58
C ILE A 66 27.42 7.97 18.35
N SER A 67 28.69 8.37 18.30
CA SER A 67 29.23 9.55 19.00
C SER A 67 28.80 10.89 18.38
N ASN A 68 28.11 10.90 17.23
CA ASN A 68 27.69 12.14 16.58
C ASN A 68 26.29 12.59 17.06
N ASP A 69 26.26 13.51 18.01
CA ASP A 69 25.00 14.01 18.60
C ASP A 69 24.13 14.85 17.65
N SER A 70 24.72 15.41 16.59
CA SER A 70 23.96 16.17 15.58
C SER A 70 23.12 15.28 14.65
N LEU A 71 23.43 13.98 14.57
CA LEU A 71 22.79 13.07 13.61
C LEU A 71 21.48 12.50 14.17
N LYS A 72 20.35 13.04 13.70
CA LYS A 72 19.00 12.60 14.15
C LYS A 72 18.64 11.15 13.79
N SER A 73 19.27 10.55 12.78
CA SER A 73 18.88 9.24 12.21
C SER A 73 19.95 8.14 12.38
N LYS A 74 20.56 8.04 13.57
CA LYS A 74 21.66 7.08 13.87
C LYS A 74 21.34 5.65 13.42
N LYS A 75 20.15 5.13 13.77
CA LYS A 75 19.71 3.76 13.42
C LYS A 75 19.73 3.46 11.91
N SER A 76 19.23 4.38 11.09
CA SER A 76 19.18 4.23 9.63
C SER A 76 20.58 4.25 9.03
N ALA A 77 21.43 5.17 9.48
CA ALA A 77 22.81 5.28 9.04
C ALA A 77 23.61 4.01 9.35
N ILE A 78 23.55 3.52 10.59
CA ILE A 78 24.25 2.28 11.00
C ILE A 78 23.78 1.09 10.15
N LYS A 79 22.47 0.98 9.88
CA LYS A 79 21.94 -0.09 9.04
C LYS A 79 22.48 -0.03 7.61
N ASN A 80 22.51 1.15 6.99
CA ASN A 80 23.05 1.33 5.64
C ASN A 80 24.56 1.03 5.60
N ILE A 81 25.31 1.43 6.63
CA ILE A 81 26.74 1.12 6.74
C ILE A 81 26.96 -0.38 6.77
N ILE A 82 26.26 -1.10 7.65
CA ILE A 82 26.43 -2.56 7.80
C ILE A 82 25.97 -3.31 6.53
N GLU A 83 24.82 -2.96 5.95
CA GLU A 83 24.33 -3.62 4.74
C GLU A 83 25.24 -3.35 3.53
N GLY A 84 25.71 -2.11 3.38
CA GLY A 84 26.68 -1.74 2.35
C GLY A 84 28.02 -2.45 2.52
N ALA A 85 28.60 -2.41 3.73
CA ALA A 85 29.85 -3.06 4.07
C ALA A 85 29.87 -4.55 3.71
N VAL A 86 28.83 -5.31 4.10
CA VAL A 86 28.74 -6.75 3.82
C VAL A 86 28.71 -7.03 2.30
N ILE A 87 28.09 -6.15 1.51
CA ILE A 87 28.03 -6.32 0.05
C ILE A 87 29.37 -5.96 -0.58
N PHE A 88 29.98 -4.85 -0.16
CA PHE A 88 31.25 -4.39 -0.70
C PHE A 88 32.41 -5.30 -0.31
N GLU A 89 32.47 -5.81 0.93
CA GLU A 89 33.44 -6.84 1.32
C GLU A 89 33.36 -8.04 0.39
N LYS A 90 32.16 -8.56 0.09
CA LYS A 90 31.98 -9.67 -0.85
C LYS A 90 32.44 -9.36 -2.27
N CYS A 91 32.26 -8.13 -2.74
CA CYS A 91 32.70 -7.73 -4.08
C CYS A 91 34.22 -7.53 -4.14
N ILE A 92 34.80 -6.91 -3.11
CA ILE A 92 36.24 -6.66 -3.00
C ILE A 92 37.00 -7.99 -2.86
N THR A 93 36.55 -8.86 -1.96
CA THR A 93 37.14 -10.20 -1.78
C THR A 93 37.00 -11.06 -3.04
N GLY A 94 35.89 -10.95 -3.77
CA GLY A 94 35.73 -11.57 -5.09
C GLY A 94 36.72 -11.06 -6.15
N CYS A 95 37.29 -9.87 -5.95
CA CYS A 95 38.34 -9.28 -6.78
C CYS A 95 39.75 -9.44 -6.18
N ASN A 96 39.92 -10.30 -5.16
CA ASN A 96 41.17 -10.50 -4.40
C ASN A 96 41.67 -9.25 -3.63
N GLY A 97 40.78 -8.32 -3.29
CA GLY A 97 41.11 -7.20 -2.41
C GLY A 97 40.98 -7.56 -0.93
N LEU A 98 41.75 -6.87 -0.08
CA LEU A 98 41.85 -7.14 1.36
C LEU A 98 41.35 -6.00 2.26
N SER A 99 40.99 -4.84 1.70
CA SER A 99 40.49 -3.68 2.45
C SER A 99 39.65 -2.76 1.54
N TYR A 100 38.96 -1.77 2.14
CA TYR A 100 38.17 -0.80 1.38
C TYR A 100 39.00 0.16 0.52
N ASP A 101 40.28 0.35 0.83
CA ASP A 101 41.24 1.15 0.04
C ASP A 101 41.40 0.62 -1.40
N PHE A 102 41.01 -0.64 -1.65
CA PHE A 102 40.90 -1.23 -2.99
C PHE A 102 40.05 -0.40 -3.96
N ILE A 103 39.13 0.43 -3.44
CA ILE A 103 38.24 1.29 -4.23
C ILE A 103 38.98 2.47 -4.84
N ASP A 104 40.12 2.90 -4.29
CA ASP A 104 40.80 4.11 -4.74
C ASP A 104 41.57 3.92 -6.05
N ASP A 105 42.07 2.71 -6.33
CA ASP A 105 42.74 2.39 -7.58
C ASP A 105 41.73 2.22 -8.74
N ASP A 106 42.01 2.83 -9.90
CA ASP A 106 41.10 2.85 -11.05
C ASP A 106 40.87 1.46 -11.66
N GLU A 107 41.93 0.64 -11.75
CA GLU A 107 41.82 -0.71 -12.31
C GLU A 107 41.01 -1.62 -11.37
N SER A 108 41.31 -1.55 -10.08
CA SER A 108 40.62 -2.27 -9.01
C SER A 108 39.16 -1.87 -8.89
N PHE A 109 38.85 -0.57 -8.99
CA PHE A 109 37.47 -0.09 -8.97
C PHE A 109 36.66 -0.61 -10.17
N ARG A 110 37.24 -0.63 -11.39
CA ARG A 110 36.56 -1.21 -12.56
C ARG A 110 36.25 -2.69 -12.37
N ARG A 111 37.19 -3.47 -11.82
CA ARG A 111 36.98 -4.90 -11.50
C ARG A 111 35.85 -5.07 -10.47
N LEU A 112 35.85 -4.23 -9.44
CA LEU A 112 34.79 -4.20 -8.43
C LEU A 112 33.41 -3.91 -9.04
N LEU A 113 33.30 -2.97 -9.98
CA LEU A 113 32.03 -2.66 -10.64
C LEU A 113 31.48 -3.84 -11.46
N VAL A 114 32.36 -4.60 -12.11
CA VAL A 114 31.98 -5.82 -12.83
C VAL A 114 31.44 -6.87 -11.86
N GLU A 115 32.13 -7.10 -10.75
CA GLU A 115 31.70 -8.06 -9.72
C GLU A 115 30.44 -7.60 -8.98
N ALA A 116 30.28 -6.30 -8.75
CA ALA A 116 29.05 -5.74 -8.20
C ALA A 116 27.88 -6.00 -9.16
N LYS A 117 28.06 -5.79 -10.47
CA LYS A 117 27.01 -6.04 -11.47
C LYS A 117 26.61 -7.52 -11.51
N SER A 118 27.54 -8.45 -11.27
CA SER A 118 27.26 -9.89 -11.21
C SER A 118 26.27 -10.27 -10.09
N LYS A 119 26.20 -9.50 -8.99
CA LYS A 119 25.28 -9.74 -7.86
C LYS A 119 23.80 -9.60 -8.19
N SER A 120 23.46 -9.07 -9.36
CA SER A 120 22.09 -9.01 -9.87
C SER A 120 21.06 -8.34 -8.92
N LEU A 121 21.49 -7.29 -8.20
CA LEU A 121 20.65 -6.58 -7.23
C LEU A 121 19.75 -5.53 -7.90
N LYS A 122 18.65 -5.19 -7.21
CA LYS A 122 17.70 -4.15 -7.66
C LYS A 122 18.27 -2.76 -7.45
N PHE A 123 17.84 -1.80 -8.28
CA PHE A 123 18.24 -0.39 -8.18
C PHE A 123 18.12 0.20 -6.77
N LYS A 124 16.96 -0.01 -6.10
CA LYS A 124 16.76 0.53 -4.75
C LYS A 124 17.73 -0.07 -3.71
N THR A 125 18.10 -1.33 -3.88
CA THR A 125 19.09 -1.99 -3.03
C THR A 125 20.47 -1.35 -3.24
N TRP A 126 20.90 -1.16 -4.48
CA TRP A 126 22.13 -0.43 -4.79
C TRP A 126 22.12 0.99 -4.24
N LYS A 127 21.07 1.76 -4.52
CA LYS A 127 20.93 3.14 -4.04
C LYS A 127 21.12 3.26 -2.52
N ASN A 128 20.56 2.34 -1.76
CA ASN A 128 20.71 2.35 -0.29
C ASN A 128 22.13 1.94 0.16
N ASN A 129 22.72 0.93 -0.49
CA ASN A 129 24.03 0.40 -0.12
C ASN A 129 25.19 1.31 -0.56
N LEU A 130 25.05 2.04 -1.67
CA LEU A 130 26.07 2.98 -2.16
C LEU A 130 26.30 4.15 -1.19
N VAL A 131 25.33 4.48 -0.33
CA VAL A 131 25.48 5.49 0.74
C VAL A 131 26.67 5.15 1.66
N PHE A 132 27.00 3.86 1.81
CA PHE A 132 28.18 3.42 2.56
C PHE A 132 29.48 4.01 2.03
N LEU A 133 29.62 4.22 0.71
CA LEU A 133 30.83 4.82 0.13
C LEU A 133 31.01 6.28 0.57
N SER A 134 29.92 7.02 0.74
CA SER A 134 29.97 8.38 1.32
C SER A 134 30.48 8.35 2.76
N HIS A 135 30.06 7.34 3.56
CA HIS A 135 30.57 7.18 4.92
C HIS A 135 32.06 6.83 4.95
N LEU A 136 32.55 6.00 4.03
CA LEU A 136 33.98 5.71 3.89
C LEU A 136 34.77 6.97 3.52
N HIS A 137 34.27 7.75 2.56
CA HIS A 137 34.93 8.99 2.12
C HIS A 137 34.96 10.06 3.21
N ASN A 138 33.85 10.31 3.90
CA ASN A 138 33.76 11.27 5.01
C ASN A 138 34.55 10.85 6.26
N ALA A 139 34.88 9.56 6.36
CA ALA A 139 35.78 9.03 7.37
C ALA A 139 37.22 8.92 6.86
N GLU A 140 37.47 9.42 5.64
CA GLU A 140 38.78 9.49 4.98
C GLU A 140 39.46 8.12 4.85
N VAL A 141 38.65 7.05 4.82
CA VAL A 141 39.11 5.67 4.54
C VAL A 141 39.42 5.51 3.05
N ILE A 142 38.63 6.15 2.20
CA ILE A 142 38.84 6.19 0.75
C ILE A 142 38.96 7.64 0.27
N THR A 143 39.80 7.87 -0.71
CA THR A 143 39.95 9.17 -1.37
C THR A 143 38.97 9.35 -2.52
N ARG A 144 38.48 8.26 -3.13
CA ARG A 144 37.51 8.31 -4.23
C ARG A 144 36.14 8.80 -3.74
N GLU A 145 35.74 9.96 -4.25
CA GLU A 145 34.39 10.50 -4.07
C GLU A 145 33.45 10.03 -5.19
N ILE A 146 32.32 9.43 -4.81
CA ILE A 146 31.24 9.12 -5.76
C ILE A 146 30.27 10.28 -5.80
N LYS A 147 30.33 11.09 -6.87
CA LYS A 147 29.49 12.28 -7.04
C LYS A 147 28.04 11.96 -7.40
N ASN A 148 27.81 10.91 -8.21
CA ASN A 148 26.48 10.52 -8.69
C ASN A 148 26.12 9.08 -8.31
N TYR A 149 25.58 8.91 -7.11
CA TYR A 149 25.14 7.60 -6.61
C TYR A 149 23.95 7.02 -7.39
N GLU A 150 23.09 7.87 -7.98
CA GLU A 150 21.91 7.39 -8.69
C GLU A 150 22.29 6.77 -10.03
N GLU A 151 23.17 7.41 -10.78
CA GLU A 151 23.67 6.89 -12.05
C GLU A 151 24.47 5.60 -11.85
N LEU A 152 25.30 5.55 -10.81
CA LEU A 152 26.04 4.33 -10.47
C LEU A 152 25.09 3.19 -10.05
N ALA A 153 24.06 3.50 -9.25
CA ALA A 153 23.04 2.50 -8.89
C ALA A 153 22.27 1.99 -10.11
N LEU A 154 22.01 2.87 -11.09
CA LEU A 154 21.35 2.51 -12.33
C LEU A 154 22.22 1.56 -13.15
N TYR A 155 23.49 1.90 -13.34
CA TYR A 155 24.48 1.09 -14.05
C TYR A 155 24.66 -0.32 -13.45
N LEU A 156 24.65 -0.42 -12.12
CA LEU A 156 24.82 -1.69 -11.39
C LEU A 156 23.54 -2.53 -11.30
N SER A 157 22.38 -1.96 -11.59
CA SER A 157 21.09 -2.65 -11.45
C SER A 157 20.74 -3.51 -12.67
N VAL A 158 20.07 -4.65 -12.44
CA VAL A 158 19.64 -5.56 -13.53
C VAL A 158 18.48 -4.99 -14.34
N SER A 159 17.60 -4.23 -13.69
CA SER A 159 16.29 -3.81 -14.22
C SER A 159 16.13 -2.28 -14.33
N GLY A 160 17.24 -1.54 -14.25
CA GLY A 160 17.22 -0.08 -14.20
C GLY A 160 16.43 0.47 -13.01
N ALA A 161 15.92 1.70 -13.12
CA ALA A 161 15.15 2.37 -12.06
C ALA A 161 13.72 1.85 -11.90
N SER A 162 13.29 0.88 -12.71
CA SER A 162 11.91 0.40 -12.71
C SER A 162 11.56 -0.29 -11.38
N VAL A 163 10.57 0.25 -10.67
CA VAL A 163 10.00 -0.37 -9.46
C VAL A 163 8.59 -0.81 -9.79
N SER A 164 8.41 -2.11 -10.05
CA SER A 164 7.07 -2.66 -10.23
C SER A 164 6.24 -2.41 -8.97
N GLN A 165 5.01 -1.97 -9.17
CA GLN A 165 4.07 -1.75 -8.08
C GLN A 165 3.80 -3.06 -7.31
N ALA A 166 3.26 -2.97 -6.09
CA ALA A 166 2.72 -4.14 -5.41
C ALA A 166 1.60 -4.79 -6.26
N VAL A 167 1.42 -6.10 -6.13
CA VAL A 167 0.36 -6.83 -6.83
C VAL A 167 -0.99 -6.47 -6.23
N CYS A 168 -2.00 -6.17 -7.04
CA CYS A 168 -3.40 -6.24 -6.65
C CYS A 168 -3.89 -7.64 -7.02
N ILE A 169 -4.46 -8.32 -6.05
CA ILE A 169 -5.02 -9.67 -6.23
C ILE A 169 -6.30 -9.52 -7.06
N PRO A 170 -6.55 -10.37 -8.07
CA PRO A 170 -7.83 -10.45 -8.80
C PRO A 170 -9.00 -10.86 -7.90
N GLU A 171 -10.22 -10.50 -8.26
CA GLU A 171 -11.42 -10.65 -7.42
C GLU A 171 -11.73 -12.10 -7.07
N SER A 172 -11.79 -12.96 -8.07
CA SER A 172 -12.05 -14.39 -7.88
C SER A 172 -10.98 -15.06 -7.01
N ILE A 173 -9.70 -14.74 -7.23
CA ILE A 173 -8.59 -15.22 -6.39
C ILE A 173 -8.71 -14.71 -4.95
N ALA A 174 -8.95 -13.40 -4.77
CA ALA A 174 -9.09 -12.80 -3.46
C ALA A 174 -10.27 -13.39 -2.69
N SER A 175 -11.41 -13.59 -3.35
CA SER A 175 -12.60 -14.22 -2.78
C SER A 175 -12.30 -15.62 -2.26
N LYS A 176 -11.58 -16.45 -3.03
CA LYS A 176 -11.16 -17.78 -2.58
C LYS A 176 -10.16 -17.74 -1.43
N TYR A 177 -9.18 -16.85 -1.48
CA TYR A 177 -8.17 -16.73 -0.43
C TYR A 177 -8.76 -16.22 0.88
N TYR A 178 -9.62 -15.20 0.81
CA TYR A 178 -10.21 -14.58 2.00
C TYR A 178 -11.33 -15.47 2.57
N GLY A 179 -12.14 -16.07 1.71
CA GLY A 179 -13.19 -17.01 2.09
C GLY A 179 -12.63 -18.22 2.84
N GLU A 180 -11.58 -18.84 2.31
CA GLU A 180 -10.93 -19.98 2.99
C GLU A 180 -10.29 -19.55 4.32
N ALA A 181 -9.64 -18.37 4.35
CA ALA A 181 -9.01 -17.88 5.58
C ALA A 181 -10.04 -17.62 6.70
N LEU A 182 -11.20 -17.05 6.34
CA LEU A 182 -12.32 -16.86 7.25
C LEU A 182 -12.91 -18.20 7.70
N SER A 183 -13.09 -19.16 6.78
CA SER A 183 -13.57 -20.51 7.10
C SER A 183 -12.66 -21.20 8.12
N VAL A 184 -11.35 -21.17 7.90
CA VAL A 184 -10.35 -21.71 8.84
C VAL A 184 -10.50 -21.04 10.22
N ILE A 185 -10.63 -19.72 10.29
CA ILE A 185 -10.78 -19.06 11.59
C ILE A 185 -12.07 -19.51 12.29
N GLU A 186 -13.19 -19.56 11.59
CA GLU A 186 -14.47 -19.97 12.19
C GLU A 186 -14.47 -21.44 12.64
N THR A 187 -13.85 -22.33 11.87
CA THR A 187 -13.73 -23.76 12.22
C THR A 187 -12.84 -24.00 13.43
N TYR A 188 -11.69 -23.33 13.52
CA TYR A 188 -10.67 -23.64 14.54
C TYR A 188 -10.74 -22.74 15.79
N TYR A 189 -11.39 -21.58 15.73
CA TYR A 189 -11.53 -20.66 16.86
C TYR A 189 -12.11 -21.27 18.15
N PRO A 190 -13.15 -22.14 18.10
CA PRO A 190 -13.68 -22.79 19.30
C PRO A 190 -12.64 -23.66 20.02
N TYR A 191 -11.73 -24.28 19.26
CA TYR A 191 -10.75 -25.27 19.74
C TYR A 191 -9.38 -24.66 20.05
N ARG A 192 -9.22 -23.33 20.04
CA ARG A 192 -7.92 -22.64 20.17
C ARG A 192 -7.10 -23.04 21.40
N ASN A 193 -7.75 -23.27 22.54
CA ASN A 193 -7.07 -23.72 23.77
C ASN A 193 -6.65 -25.20 23.69
N GLU A 194 -7.53 -26.04 23.15
CA GLU A 194 -7.26 -27.48 22.95
C GLU A 194 -6.10 -27.68 21.97
N ILE A 195 -6.04 -26.87 20.90
CA ILE A 195 -4.92 -26.86 19.95
C ILE A 195 -3.61 -26.63 20.70
N SER A 196 -3.54 -25.60 21.56
CA SER A 196 -2.33 -25.32 22.33
C SER A 196 -1.96 -26.46 23.28
N SER A 197 -2.93 -27.00 24.02
CA SER A 197 -2.70 -28.13 24.94
C SER A 197 -2.17 -29.36 24.20
N CYS A 198 -2.75 -29.69 23.04
CA CYS A 198 -2.31 -30.87 22.28
C CYS A 198 -0.91 -30.66 21.69
N TYR A 199 -0.57 -29.44 21.27
CA TYR A 199 0.78 -29.12 20.82
C TYR A 199 1.80 -29.20 21.96
N ASP A 200 1.44 -28.78 23.17
CA ASP A 200 2.32 -28.90 24.35
C ASP A 200 2.60 -30.37 24.70
N ASP A 201 1.56 -31.21 24.75
CA ASP A 201 1.67 -32.66 24.95
C ASP A 201 2.56 -33.27 23.85
N TYR A 202 2.27 -32.98 22.57
CA TYR A 202 3.02 -33.50 21.44
C TYR A 202 4.50 -33.12 21.49
N VAL A 203 4.81 -31.85 21.78
CA VAL A 203 6.18 -31.37 21.83
C VAL A 203 6.94 -31.97 23.01
N SER A 204 6.31 -32.06 24.18
CA SER A 204 6.90 -32.66 25.37
C SER A 204 7.23 -34.14 25.14
N GLU A 205 6.28 -34.91 24.60
CA GLU A 205 6.48 -36.33 24.26
C GLU A 205 7.49 -36.52 23.13
N TYR A 206 7.52 -35.62 22.16
CA TYR A 206 8.53 -35.66 21.09
C TYR A 206 9.93 -35.44 21.65
N LEU A 207 10.13 -34.44 22.50
CA LEU A 207 11.44 -34.15 23.10
C LEU A 207 11.94 -35.33 23.92
N GLU A 208 11.07 -35.95 24.71
CA GLU A 208 11.43 -37.12 25.51
C GLU A 208 11.73 -38.35 24.65
N SER A 209 10.90 -38.63 23.64
CA SER A 209 11.13 -39.76 22.73
C SER A 209 12.32 -39.56 21.79
N SER A 210 12.68 -38.32 21.45
CA SER A 210 13.87 -38.01 20.63
C SER A 210 15.19 -38.34 21.33
N LYS A 211 15.20 -38.37 22.68
CA LYS A 211 16.34 -38.90 23.46
C LYS A 211 16.46 -40.42 23.35
N ARG A 212 15.33 -41.11 23.13
CA ARG A 212 15.23 -42.58 23.12
C ARG A 212 15.41 -43.16 21.71
N TYR A 213 14.90 -42.51 20.68
CA TYR A 213 14.93 -42.98 19.30
C TYR A 213 15.86 -42.11 18.43
N LYS A 214 16.75 -42.73 17.66
CA LYS A 214 17.60 -42.02 16.67
C LYS A 214 16.82 -41.54 15.44
N SER A 215 15.63 -42.10 15.16
CA SER A 215 14.81 -41.74 14.00
C SER A 215 13.69 -40.78 14.39
N ASN A 216 13.64 -39.62 13.73
CA ASN A 216 12.59 -38.61 13.90
C ASN A 216 11.19 -39.16 13.60
N ILE A 217 11.08 -40.12 12.68
CA ILE A 217 9.79 -40.75 12.31
C ILE A 217 9.25 -41.56 13.51
N SER A 218 10.12 -42.32 14.17
CA SER A 218 9.74 -43.14 15.33
C SER A 218 9.40 -42.27 16.54
N ALA A 219 10.18 -41.23 16.81
CA ALA A 219 9.90 -40.26 17.87
C ALA A 219 8.54 -39.57 17.66
N ARG A 220 8.26 -39.09 16.44
CA ARG A 220 6.95 -38.51 16.09
C ARG A 220 5.79 -39.47 16.30
N ARG A 221 5.94 -40.72 15.83
CA ARG A 221 4.87 -41.73 15.93
C ARG A 221 4.57 -42.09 17.38
N TYR A 222 5.60 -42.11 18.23
CA TYR A 222 5.44 -42.29 19.67
C TYR A 222 4.74 -41.09 20.31
N ALA A 223 5.20 -39.87 20.01
CA ALA A 223 4.59 -38.64 20.54
C ALA A 223 3.10 -38.53 20.20
N LEU A 224 2.74 -38.77 18.94
CA LEU A 224 1.35 -38.78 18.46
C LEU A 224 0.44 -39.75 19.23
N LYS A 225 0.97 -40.91 19.63
CA LYS A 225 0.20 -41.92 20.37
C LYS A 225 -0.12 -41.48 21.80
N ASN A 226 0.69 -40.58 22.36
CA ASN A 226 0.62 -40.14 23.75
C ASN A 226 -0.01 -38.76 23.93
N VAL A 227 -0.36 -38.05 22.85
CA VAL A 227 -1.14 -36.81 22.94
C VAL A 227 -2.51 -37.11 23.54
N LYS A 228 -2.91 -36.38 24.58
CA LYS A 228 -4.24 -36.56 25.19
C LYS A 228 -5.31 -36.09 24.20
N GLN A 229 -6.29 -36.97 23.97
CA GLN A 229 -7.46 -36.82 23.09
C GLN A 229 -7.44 -35.63 22.12
N LEU A 230 -7.14 -35.94 20.86
CA LEU A 230 -7.37 -35.05 19.72
C LEU A 230 -8.83 -34.57 19.69
N PRO A 231 -9.10 -33.30 19.33
CA PRO A 231 -10.47 -32.85 19.13
C PRO A 231 -11.12 -33.66 18.00
N ASN A 232 -12.22 -34.35 18.29
CA ASN A 232 -12.84 -35.31 17.35
C ASN A 232 -13.38 -34.68 16.06
N ASN A 233 -13.56 -33.34 16.03
CA ASN A 233 -14.26 -32.63 14.97
C ASN A 233 -13.34 -31.79 14.07
N ILE A 234 -12.03 -31.75 14.31
CA ILE A 234 -11.09 -30.99 13.49
C ILE A 234 -9.85 -31.82 13.15
N ASP A 235 -9.38 -31.69 11.91
CA ASP A 235 -8.13 -32.30 11.49
C ASP A 235 -6.96 -31.38 11.88
N ILE A 236 -6.13 -31.87 12.80
CA ILE A 236 -4.88 -31.23 13.20
C ILE A 236 -3.73 -32.15 12.81
N GLN A 237 -2.88 -31.66 11.91
CA GLN A 237 -1.67 -32.38 11.54
C GLN A 237 -0.53 -31.97 12.47
N PHE A 238 -0.31 -32.73 13.54
CA PHE A 238 0.87 -32.49 14.37
C PHE A 238 2.13 -32.90 13.61
N ASP A 239 3.02 -31.95 13.49
CA ASP A 239 4.31 -32.15 12.87
C ASP A 239 5.40 -31.41 13.65
N TYR A 240 6.59 -32.00 13.64
CA TYR A 240 7.75 -31.41 14.31
C TYR A 240 8.15 -30.08 13.67
N SER A 241 7.96 -29.90 12.35
CA SER A 241 8.30 -28.66 11.66
C SER A 241 7.41 -27.44 12.00
N GLY A 242 6.29 -27.64 12.70
CA GLY A 242 5.24 -26.64 12.87
C GLY A 242 4.57 -26.22 11.57
N SER A 243 4.51 -27.08 10.56
CA SER A 243 3.96 -26.75 9.23
C SER A 243 2.46 -26.43 9.30
N TRP A 244 1.71 -27.18 10.11
CA TRP A 244 0.30 -26.90 10.35
C TRP A 244 0.09 -25.58 11.11
N LEU A 245 0.90 -25.30 12.14
CA LEU A 245 0.88 -23.99 12.82
C LEU A 245 1.30 -22.84 11.89
N SER A 246 2.23 -23.10 10.96
CA SER A 246 2.63 -22.15 9.93
C SER A 246 1.49 -21.87 8.96
N TRP A 247 0.72 -22.89 8.57
CA TRP A 247 -0.50 -22.78 7.79
C TRP A 247 -1.58 -21.96 8.52
N LEU A 248 -1.89 -22.29 9.78
CA LEU A 248 -2.85 -21.57 10.61
C LEU A 248 -2.47 -20.09 10.76
N ARG A 249 -1.19 -19.81 11.02
CA ARG A 249 -0.64 -18.44 11.06
C ARG A 249 -0.84 -17.72 9.73
N GLY A 250 -0.69 -18.41 8.60
CA GLY A 250 -0.94 -17.88 7.26
C GLY A 250 -2.40 -17.48 7.04
N ALA A 251 -3.35 -18.28 7.52
CA ALA A 251 -4.78 -17.98 7.48
C ALA A 251 -5.12 -16.73 8.33
N CYS A 252 -4.70 -16.72 9.60
CA CYS A 252 -4.92 -15.56 10.49
C CYS A 252 -4.27 -14.28 9.95
N TYR A 253 -3.04 -14.37 9.43
CA TYR A 253 -2.37 -13.25 8.79
C TYR A 253 -3.15 -12.72 7.59
N THR A 254 -3.70 -13.61 6.77
CA THR A 254 -4.50 -13.24 5.58
C THR A 254 -5.71 -12.40 5.98
N VAL A 255 -6.48 -12.81 6.99
CA VAL A 255 -7.65 -12.04 7.45
C VAL A 255 -7.23 -10.71 8.07
N ILE A 256 -6.21 -10.68 8.94
CA ILE A 256 -5.73 -9.42 9.51
C ILE A 256 -5.27 -8.45 8.40
N ALA A 257 -4.46 -8.93 7.45
CA ALA A 257 -3.92 -8.09 6.39
C ALA A 257 -5.00 -7.63 5.40
N ALA A 258 -5.91 -8.52 5.01
CA ALA A 258 -6.96 -8.24 4.02
C ALA A 258 -7.98 -7.21 4.52
N PHE A 259 -8.35 -7.24 5.80
CA PHE A 259 -9.41 -6.36 6.34
C PHE A 259 -8.89 -5.11 7.07
N THR A 260 -7.58 -4.94 7.18
CA THR A 260 -6.98 -3.70 7.71
C THR A 260 -6.21 -2.90 6.66
N GLY A 261 -5.65 -3.59 5.66
CA GLY A 261 -4.68 -3.03 4.73
C GLY A 261 -3.39 -2.57 5.40
N CYS A 262 -3.07 -3.03 6.62
CA CYS A 262 -1.85 -2.67 7.33
C CYS A 262 -0.57 -3.11 6.60
N ARG A 263 0.54 -2.40 6.82
CA ARG A 263 1.87 -2.83 6.37
C ARG A 263 2.34 -4.02 7.21
N ASP A 264 3.24 -4.83 6.66
CA ASP A 264 3.84 -5.97 7.38
C ASP A 264 4.46 -5.57 8.74
N GLY A 265 5.07 -4.39 8.83
CA GLY A 265 5.62 -3.87 10.09
C GLY A 265 4.55 -3.44 11.10
N GLU A 266 3.42 -2.92 10.64
CA GLU A 266 2.27 -2.52 11.47
C GLU A 266 1.59 -3.77 12.03
N ILE A 267 1.35 -4.78 11.18
CA ILE A 267 0.73 -6.06 11.60
C ILE A 267 1.57 -6.77 12.67
N LYS A 268 2.90 -6.71 12.57
CA LYS A 268 3.81 -7.32 13.55
C LYS A 268 3.82 -6.64 14.92
N SER A 269 3.33 -5.41 14.99
CA SER A 269 3.23 -4.68 16.26
C SER A 269 1.97 -5.04 17.05
N PHE A 270 1.07 -5.84 16.48
CA PHE A 270 -0.12 -6.27 17.19
C PHE A 270 0.18 -7.34 18.25
N ASP A 271 -0.62 -7.33 19.29
CA ASP A 271 -0.67 -8.20 20.44
C ASP A 271 -2.14 -8.62 20.72
N ILE A 272 -2.40 -9.25 21.87
CA ILE A 272 -3.75 -9.66 22.26
C ILE A 272 -4.69 -8.47 22.56
N ASP A 273 -4.14 -7.36 23.07
CA ASP A 273 -4.89 -6.19 23.52
C ASP A 273 -5.13 -5.16 22.39
N SER A 274 -4.58 -5.43 21.21
CA SER A 274 -4.66 -4.56 20.05
C SER A 274 -6.09 -4.36 19.53
N TYR A 275 -7.03 -5.27 19.80
CA TYR A 275 -8.41 -5.18 19.32
C TYR A 275 -9.32 -4.45 20.31
N GLN A 276 -10.05 -3.45 19.82
CA GLN A 276 -11.05 -2.70 20.58
C GLN A 276 -12.32 -2.48 19.77
N GLU A 277 -13.45 -2.32 20.45
CA GLU A 277 -14.73 -1.97 19.84
C GLU A 277 -15.13 -0.56 20.28
N LYS A 278 -15.39 0.32 19.31
CA LYS A 278 -15.84 1.69 19.56
C LYS A 278 -17.30 1.83 19.18
N LYS A 279 -18.12 2.36 20.08
CA LYS A 279 -19.52 2.70 19.77
C LYS A 279 -19.57 4.09 19.17
N TYR A 280 -20.11 4.20 17.95
CA TYR A 280 -20.31 5.47 17.27
C TYR A 280 -21.68 5.48 16.61
N ALA A 281 -22.50 6.48 16.91
CA ALA A 281 -23.86 6.62 16.34
C ALA A 281 -24.72 5.34 16.44
N GLY A 282 -24.64 4.62 17.57
CA GLY A 282 -25.39 3.36 17.77
C GLY A 282 -24.79 2.13 17.09
N MET A 283 -23.72 2.28 16.29
CA MET A 283 -23.00 1.19 15.64
C MET A 283 -21.73 0.84 16.41
N THR A 284 -21.42 -0.45 16.51
CA THR A 284 -20.16 -0.94 17.09
C THR A 284 -19.14 -1.12 15.96
N VAL A 285 -18.06 -0.33 16.00
CA VAL A 285 -16.98 -0.34 15.01
C VAL A 285 -15.76 -1.03 15.61
N PRO A 286 -15.31 -2.16 15.04
CA PRO A 286 -14.04 -2.79 15.39
C PRO A 286 -12.84 -1.95 14.98
N VAL A 287 -11.88 -1.78 15.87
CA VAL A 287 -10.66 -1.00 15.67
C VAL A 287 -9.45 -1.77 16.20
N LEU A 288 -8.39 -1.82 15.39
CA LEU A 288 -7.08 -2.32 15.82
C LEU A 288 -6.16 -1.17 16.17
N HIS A 289 -5.36 -1.36 17.21
CA HIS A 289 -4.32 -0.47 17.70
C HIS A 289 -2.95 -1.12 17.55
N GLY A 290 -1.94 -0.34 17.20
CA GLY A 290 -0.57 -0.83 17.03
C GLY A 290 0.39 0.32 16.76
N LEU A 291 1.60 0.01 16.30
CA LEU A 291 2.68 0.98 16.10
C LEU A 291 2.96 1.24 14.61
N ASP A 292 3.06 2.52 14.24
CA ASP A 292 3.63 2.95 12.96
C ASP A 292 4.94 3.72 13.17
N THR A 293 5.98 3.31 12.44
CA THR A 293 7.35 3.83 12.54
C THR A 293 7.79 4.59 11.29
N LYS A 294 7.10 4.45 10.15
CA LYS A 294 7.58 4.92 8.84
C LYS A 294 7.33 6.40 8.50
N PRO A 295 6.20 7.03 8.85
CA PRO A 295 5.94 8.42 8.47
C PRO A 295 6.69 9.44 9.34
N ASN A 296 7.39 9.00 10.39
CA ASN A 296 7.94 9.89 11.41
C ASN A 296 9.44 10.17 11.18
N ALA A 297 9.83 11.45 11.28
CA ALA A 297 11.23 11.85 11.28
C ALA A 297 12.01 11.08 12.37
N GLY A 298 13.11 10.41 11.99
CA GLY A 298 13.93 9.62 12.91
C GLY A 298 13.45 8.18 13.20
N GLY A 299 12.31 7.75 12.64
CA GLY A 299 11.82 6.36 12.80
C GLY A 299 11.15 6.07 14.16
N VAL A 300 10.70 7.11 14.87
CA VAL A 300 10.00 6.99 16.16
C VAL A 300 8.65 6.28 15.97
N ALA A 301 8.38 5.26 16.79
CA ALA A 301 7.11 4.54 16.79
C ALA A 301 5.99 5.43 17.37
N ARG A 302 4.82 5.45 16.74
CA ARG A 302 3.61 6.09 17.27
C ARG A 302 2.46 5.10 17.29
N HIS A 303 1.63 5.20 18.32
CA HIS A 303 0.38 4.46 18.37
C HIS A 303 -0.59 4.98 17.30
N THR A 304 -1.11 4.07 16.50
CA THR A 304 -2.08 4.35 15.44
C THR A 304 -3.19 3.31 15.46
N SER A 305 -4.30 3.63 14.79
CA SER A 305 -5.45 2.75 14.73
C SER A 305 -6.01 2.54 13.32
N TRP A 306 -6.60 1.37 13.10
CA TRP A 306 -7.17 0.90 11.84
C TRP A 306 -8.57 0.34 12.06
N VAL A 307 -9.53 0.73 11.23
CA VAL A 307 -10.87 0.14 11.26
C VAL A 307 -10.82 -1.25 10.62
N THR A 308 -11.59 -2.20 11.14
CA THR A 308 -11.59 -3.59 10.68
C THR A 308 -12.96 -4.29 10.88
N ILE A 309 -13.03 -5.59 10.63
CA ILE A 309 -14.21 -6.44 10.84
C ILE A 309 -14.10 -7.30 12.12
N PRO A 310 -15.23 -7.78 12.69
CA PRO A 310 -15.22 -8.59 13.91
C PRO A 310 -14.42 -9.90 13.80
N SER A 311 -14.35 -10.52 12.62
CA SER A 311 -13.59 -11.76 12.40
C SER A 311 -12.09 -11.61 12.69
N VAL A 312 -11.57 -10.37 12.66
CA VAL A 312 -10.17 -10.10 13.04
C VAL A 312 -9.94 -10.33 14.54
N LYS A 313 -10.93 -10.10 15.40
CA LYS A 313 -10.85 -10.48 16.83
C LYS A 313 -10.62 -11.97 16.98
N LYS A 314 -11.41 -12.77 16.26
CA LYS A 314 -11.27 -14.23 16.26
C LYS A 314 -9.92 -14.67 15.73
N ALA A 315 -9.42 -14.04 14.66
CA ALA A 315 -8.10 -14.31 14.11
C ALA A 315 -6.96 -14.07 15.12
N ILE A 316 -7.02 -12.95 15.86
CA ILE A 316 -6.05 -12.57 16.89
C ILE A 316 -6.07 -13.57 18.04
N LEU A 317 -7.26 -13.84 18.60
CA LEU A 317 -7.41 -14.75 19.72
C LEU A 317 -7.05 -16.20 19.35
N LEU A 318 -7.48 -16.68 18.18
CA LEU A 318 -7.10 -18.01 17.69
C LEU A 318 -5.58 -18.13 17.56
N LEU A 319 -4.93 -17.14 16.94
CA LEU A 319 -3.48 -17.15 16.76
C LEU A 319 -2.71 -17.01 18.08
N TRP A 320 -3.22 -16.19 19.00
CA TRP A 320 -2.62 -16.02 20.32
C TRP A 320 -2.71 -17.32 21.12
N ASP A 321 -3.93 -17.82 21.30
CA ASP A 321 -4.23 -18.95 22.17
C ASP A 321 -3.62 -20.24 21.63
N ALA A 322 -3.67 -20.49 20.31
CA ALA A 322 -3.06 -21.67 19.70
C ALA A 322 -1.52 -21.73 19.87
N PHE A 323 -0.88 -20.60 20.15
CA PHE A 323 0.57 -20.50 20.40
C PHE A 323 0.89 -20.29 21.89
N SER A 324 -0.08 -20.39 22.81
CA SER A 324 0.15 -20.19 24.24
C SER A 324 1.24 -21.12 24.80
N PHE A 325 1.24 -22.39 24.40
CA PHE A 325 2.31 -23.34 24.79
C PHE A 325 3.70 -22.82 24.39
N ALA A 326 3.84 -22.25 23.19
CA ALA A 326 5.11 -21.71 22.73
C ALA A 326 5.51 -20.48 23.56
N ARG A 327 4.54 -19.61 23.91
CA ARG A 327 4.78 -18.42 24.73
C ARG A 327 5.23 -18.80 26.13
N GLU A 328 4.59 -19.76 26.79
CA GLU A 328 4.98 -20.24 28.12
C GLU A 328 6.44 -20.71 28.12
N LYS A 329 6.84 -21.50 27.14
CA LYS A 329 8.23 -21.97 26.98
C LYS A 329 9.22 -20.86 26.70
N TRP A 330 8.80 -19.82 25.97
CA TRP A 330 9.64 -18.64 25.82
C TRP A 330 9.73 -17.82 27.12
N ARG A 331 8.66 -17.73 27.92
CA ARG A 331 8.71 -17.07 29.24
C ARG A 331 9.64 -17.82 30.21
N GLU A 332 9.57 -19.15 30.27
CA GLU A 332 10.51 -19.98 31.03
C GLU A 332 11.97 -19.68 30.63
N LYS A 333 12.23 -19.49 29.33
CA LYS A 333 13.56 -19.12 28.84
C LYS A 333 13.95 -17.68 29.24
N ALA A 334 12.99 -16.76 29.32
CA ALA A 334 13.23 -15.39 29.71
C ALA A 334 13.73 -15.30 31.17
N ASP A 335 13.32 -16.22 32.05
CA ASP A 335 13.78 -16.27 33.44
C ASP A 335 15.28 -16.58 33.56
N SER A 336 15.87 -17.22 32.55
CA SER A 336 17.33 -17.46 32.49
C SER A 336 18.14 -16.23 32.06
N ILE A 337 17.49 -15.15 31.60
CA ILE A 337 18.15 -13.93 31.17
C ILE A 337 18.40 -13.04 32.39
N VAL A 338 19.68 -12.88 32.74
CA VAL A 338 20.12 -12.12 33.91
C VAL A 338 19.85 -10.62 33.75
N HIS A 339 20.14 -10.06 32.57
CA HIS A 339 20.06 -8.63 32.34
C HIS A 339 18.60 -8.16 32.17
N PRO A 340 18.12 -7.17 32.95
CA PRO A 340 16.72 -6.76 32.96
C PRO A 340 16.25 -6.23 31.60
N ASP A 341 17.04 -5.42 30.91
CA ASP A 341 16.65 -4.90 29.59
C ASP A 341 16.60 -5.97 28.50
N GLU A 342 17.50 -6.95 28.57
CA GLU A 342 17.47 -8.08 27.62
C GLU A 342 16.24 -8.92 27.85
N ARG A 343 15.91 -9.17 29.13
CA ARG A 343 14.71 -9.90 29.51
C ARG A 343 13.46 -9.16 29.06
N ASN A 344 13.37 -7.85 29.30
CA ASN A 344 12.22 -7.04 28.89
C ASN A 344 12.06 -7.00 27.37
N ALA A 345 13.13 -6.75 26.62
CA ALA A 345 13.09 -6.77 25.16
C ALA A 345 12.77 -8.17 24.59
N PHE A 346 13.16 -9.23 25.29
CA PHE A 346 12.79 -10.59 24.96
C PHE A 346 11.30 -10.85 25.21
N LEU A 347 10.78 -10.44 26.37
CA LEU A 347 9.37 -10.56 26.73
C LEU A 347 8.45 -9.78 25.80
N GLU A 348 8.83 -8.56 25.39
CA GLU A 348 8.08 -7.78 24.39
C GLU A 348 7.87 -8.57 23.08
N LYS A 349 8.87 -9.36 22.67
CA LYS A 349 8.77 -10.22 21.49
C LYS A 349 7.96 -11.49 21.75
N VAL A 350 7.96 -12.01 22.98
CA VAL A 350 7.06 -13.08 23.43
C VAL A 350 5.62 -12.61 23.43
N ASP A 351 5.37 -11.31 23.63
CA ASP A 351 4.04 -10.70 23.61
C ASP A 351 3.60 -10.24 22.21
N SER A 352 4.43 -10.42 21.17
CA SER A 352 4.02 -10.19 19.78
C SER A 352 2.99 -11.23 19.34
N LEU A 353 2.01 -10.85 18.53
CA LEU A 353 1.00 -11.78 18.01
C LEU A 353 1.62 -12.95 17.21
N PHE A 354 2.72 -12.72 16.49
CA PHE A 354 3.32 -13.73 15.60
C PHE A 354 4.57 -14.37 16.23
N VAL A 355 4.37 -15.47 16.95
CA VAL A 355 5.45 -16.23 17.62
C VAL A 355 5.85 -17.48 16.81
N THR A 356 7.09 -17.92 16.97
CA THR A 356 7.66 -19.15 16.39
C THR A 356 7.83 -20.26 17.44
N LEU A 357 8.03 -21.49 16.96
CA LEU A 357 8.26 -22.63 17.84
C LEU A 357 9.62 -22.51 18.57
N PRO A 358 9.66 -22.63 19.92
CA PRO A 358 10.89 -22.44 20.70
C PRO A 358 11.96 -23.49 20.45
N TYR A 359 11.56 -24.67 19.99
CA TYR A 359 12.44 -25.82 19.85
C TYR A 359 13.04 -25.99 18.44
N MET A 360 12.62 -25.19 17.46
CA MET A 360 12.91 -25.40 16.02
C MET A 360 13.76 -24.34 15.38
N ARG A 361 15.10 -24.44 15.40
CA ARG A 361 16.02 -23.41 14.84
C ARG A 361 15.66 -21.98 15.31
N GLY A 362 14.79 -21.86 16.31
CA GLY A 362 14.12 -20.66 16.77
C GLY A 362 15.07 -20.07 17.77
N HIS A 363 15.84 -19.09 17.33
CA HIS A 363 16.75 -18.39 18.23
C HIS A 363 16.02 -17.28 18.98
N ARG A 364 14.80 -16.93 18.56
CA ARG A 364 14.01 -15.81 19.02
C ARG A 364 12.51 -16.11 18.96
N PRO A 365 11.70 -15.54 19.85
CA PRO A 365 10.26 -15.79 19.89
C PRO A 365 9.53 -15.24 18.66
N GLU A 366 9.90 -14.06 18.15
CA GLU A 366 9.18 -13.40 17.07
C GLU A 366 9.33 -14.07 15.68
N ALA A 367 8.25 -14.08 14.90
CA ALA A 367 8.26 -14.55 13.52
C ALA A 367 8.92 -13.53 12.59
N GLY A 368 10.12 -13.87 12.10
CA GLY A 368 10.81 -13.10 11.07
C GLY A 368 10.02 -13.00 9.76
N LYS A 369 10.37 -12.01 8.92
CA LYS A 369 9.73 -11.78 7.61
C LYS A 369 9.67 -13.03 6.72
N GLN A 370 10.74 -13.83 6.72
CA GLN A 370 10.79 -15.07 5.93
C GLN A 370 9.80 -16.12 6.46
N SER A 371 9.65 -16.23 7.78
CA SER A 371 8.70 -17.15 8.41
C SER A 371 7.25 -16.82 8.03
N LEU A 372 6.88 -15.54 8.07
CA LEU A 372 5.54 -15.11 7.65
C LEU A 372 5.29 -15.30 6.15
N ALA A 373 6.28 -14.98 5.32
CA ALA A 373 6.18 -15.24 3.88
C ALA A 373 6.03 -16.73 3.57
N HIS A 374 6.69 -17.59 4.35
CA HIS A 374 6.53 -19.04 4.26
C HIS A 374 5.13 -19.47 4.71
N SER A 375 4.67 -19.04 5.88
CA SER A 375 3.30 -19.26 6.39
C SER A 375 2.23 -18.90 5.37
N LEU A 376 2.33 -17.72 4.79
CA LEU A 376 1.39 -17.24 3.79
C LEU A 376 1.42 -18.11 2.51
N ASN A 377 2.61 -18.50 2.05
CA ASN A 377 2.76 -19.35 0.87
C ASN A 377 2.23 -20.77 1.13
N THR A 378 2.45 -21.32 2.33
CA THR A 378 1.91 -22.63 2.74
C THR A 378 0.38 -22.59 2.77
N PHE A 379 -0.21 -21.54 3.34
CA PHE A 379 -1.65 -21.32 3.33
C PHE A 379 -2.19 -21.22 1.90
N VAL A 380 -1.65 -20.33 1.06
CA VAL A 380 -2.11 -20.16 -0.33
C VAL A 380 -2.02 -21.46 -1.14
N LYS A 381 -0.96 -22.25 -0.94
CA LYS A 381 -0.80 -23.54 -1.60
C LYS A 381 -1.85 -24.56 -1.17
N SER A 382 -2.30 -24.54 0.09
CA SER A 382 -3.33 -25.49 0.56
C SER A 382 -4.68 -25.24 -0.10
N ILE A 383 -4.98 -24.00 -0.50
CA ILE A 383 -6.22 -23.64 -1.20
C ILE A 383 -6.26 -24.27 -2.59
N GLY A 384 -5.10 -24.41 -3.24
CA GLY A 384 -5.01 -25.07 -4.54
C GLY A 384 -5.64 -24.31 -5.72
N TYR A 385 -6.07 -23.06 -5.53
CA TYR A 385 -6.76 -22.29 -6.57
C TYR A 385 -5.82 -21.93 -7.73
N ARG A 386 -6.18 -22.35 -8.94
CA ARG A 386 -5.40 -22.12 -10.17
C ARG A 386 -6.07 -21.03 -11.00
N ALA A 387 -5.29 -20.05 -11.43
CA ALA A 387 -5.79 -18.90 -12.18
C ALA A 387 -6.47 -19.34 -13.49
N THR A 388 -7.69 -18.87 -13.68
CA THR A 388 -8.47 -18.99 -14.91
C THR A 388 -8.02 -17.97 -15.96
N LYS A 389 -8.64 -18.00 -17.15
CA LYS A 389 -8.38 -16.99 -18.18
C LYS A 389 -8.80 -15.59 -17.72
N ASP A 390 -9.94 -15.50 -17.05
CA ASP A 390 -10.51 -14.23 -16.59
C ASP A 390 -9.66 -13.64 -15.44
N ASP A 391 -9.18 -14.49 -14.54
CA ASP A 391 -8.22 -14.08 -13.49
C ASP A 391 -6.95 -13.45 -14.05
N VAL A 392 -6.43 -14.01 -15.16
CA VAL A 392 -5.21 -13.50 -15.81
C VAL A 392 -5.49 -12.16 -16.51
N GLN A 393 -6.65 -12.03 -17.15
CA GLN A 393 -7.07 -10.77 -17.78
C GLN A 393 -7.26 -9.66 -16.75
N GLU A 394 -7.96 -9.95 -15.67
CA GLU A 394 -8.14 -9.02 -14.55
C GLU A 394 -6.79 -8.70 -13.88
N PHE A 395 -5.93 -9.69 -13.68
CA PHE A 395 -4.58 -9.48 -13.16
C PHE A 395 -3.79 -8.50 -14.02
N ASP A 396 -3.78 -8.67 -15.33
CA ASP A 396 -3.06 -7.80 -16.25
C ASP A 396 -3.64 -6.38 -16.27
N LEU A 397 -4.96 -6.24 -16.17
CA LEU A 397 -5.65 -4.95 -16.05
C LEU A 397 -5.28 -4.22 -14.76
N LEU A 398 -5.32 -4.94 -13.63
CA LEU A 398 -5.00 -4.42 -12.30
C LEU A 398 -3.50 -4.20 -12.09
N ASN A 399 -2.63 -4.88 -12.85
CA ASN A 399 -1.19 -4.88 -12.65
C ASN A 399 -0.41 -4.60 -13.95
N PRO A 400 -0.57 -3.42 -14.58
CA PRO A 400 0.03 -3.15 -15.89
C PRO A 400 1.56 -3.26 -15.91
N SER A 401 2.23 -2.88 -14.82
CA SER A 401 3.69 -3.02 -14.66
C SER A 401 4.21 -4.46 -14.52
N ARG A 402 3.30 -5.44 -14.44
CA ARG A 402 3.55 -6.87 -14.22
C ARG A 402 2.78 -7.75 -15.20
N LYS A 403 2.34 -7.17 -16.31
CA LYS A 403 1.55 -7.87 -17.32
C LYS A 403 2.24 -9.16 -17.76
N GLY A 404 1.53 -10.28 -17.73
CA GLY A 404 2.04 -11.60 -18.08
C GLY A 404 2.85 -12.32 -16.99
N GLU A 405 3.00 -11.75 -15.77
CA GLU A 405 3.61 -12.46 -14.63
C GLU A 405 2.74 -13.65 -14.14
N LEU A 406 1.42 -13.55 -14.26
CA LEU A 406 0.47 -14.61 -13.92
C LEU A 406 0.05 -15.37 -15.18
N LYS A 407 0.22 -16.69 -15.17
CA LYS A 407 -0.21 -17.57 -16.28
C LYS A 407 -1.43 -18.40 -15.89
N ILE A 408 -2.19 -18.81 -16.90
CA ILE A 408 -3.33 -19.73 -16.73
C ILE A 408 -2.83 -21.02 -16.07
N GLY A 409 -3.57 -21.52 -15.08
CA GLY A 409 -3.23 -22.72 -14.32
C GLY A 409 -2.22 -22.51 -13.19
N GLN A 410 -1.64 -21.30 -13.06
CA GLN A 410 -0.68 -20.95 -12.01
C GLN A 410 -1.38 -20.44 -10.76
N MET A 411 -0.80 -20.72 -9.59
CA MET A 411 -1.24 -20.15 -8.32
C MET A 411 -0.60 -18.79 -8.10
N LEU A 412 -1.40 -17.79 -7.75
CA LEU A 412 -0.89 -16.46 -7.45
C LEU A 412 -0.22 -16.45 -6.06
N LYS A 413 1.10 -16.28 -6.04
CA LYS A 413 1.86 -16.08 -4.80
C LYS A 413 1.62 -14.66 -4.29
N VAL A 414 1.06 -14.55 -3.10
CA VAL A 414 0.81 -13.25 -2.46
C VAL A 414 1.93 -12.89 -1.49
N HIS A 415 2.22 -11.60 -1.43
CA HIS A 415 3.09 -10.99 -0.44
C HIS A 415 2.27 -10.04 0.44
N PRO A 416 2.72 -9.71 1.66
CA PRO A 416 2.04 -8.77 2.55
C PRO A 416 1.54 -7.47 1.91
N HIS A 417 2.36 -6.87 1.04
CA HIS A 417 2.00 -5.64 0.35
C HIS A 417 0.88 -5.80 -0.69
N ALA A 418 0.58 -7.02 -1.12
CA ALA A 418 -0.53 -7.27 -2.02
C ALA A 418 -1.86 -6.99 -1.32
N PHE A 419 -2.07 -7.47 -0.08
CA PHE A 419 -3.29 -7.20 0.68
C PHE A 419 -3.57 -5.71 0.85
N ARG A 420 -2.54 -4.92 1.19
CA ARG A 420 -2.66 -3.45 1.29
C ARG A 420 -3.09 -2.81 -0.03
N ARG A 421 -2.55 -3.27 -1.16
CA ARG A 421 -2.95 -2.74 -2.46
C ARG A 421 -4.37 -3.18 -2.83
N THR A 422 -4.67 -4.47 -2.70
CA THR A 422 -6.01 -5.02 -2.96
C THR A 422 -7.07 -4.30 -2.13
N PHE A 423 -6.81 -4.04 -0.85
CA PHE A 423 -7.70 -3.26 0.02
C PHE A 423 -8.04 -1.89 -0.57
N ALA A 424 -7.03 -1.12 -0.99
CA ALA A 424 -7.26 0.20 -1.56
C ALA A 424 -7.98 0.15 -2.91
N VAL A 425 -7.57 -0.78 -3.79
CA VAL A 425 -8.19 -0.92 -5.12
C VAL A 425 -9.66 -1.31 -4.98
N TYR A 426 -9.99 -2.26 -4.12
CA TYR A 426 -11.36 -2.77 -4.01
C TYR A 426 -12.29 -1.76 -3.37
N LEU A 427 -11.84 -1.03 -2.35
CA LEU A 427 -12.65 0.01 -1.74
C LEU A 427 -12.98 1.14 -2.73
N VAL A 428 -12.04 1.50 -3.61
CA VAL A 428 -12.29 2.52 -4.64
C VAL A 428 -13.11 1.97 -5.80
N ARG A 429 -12.75 0.78 -6.33
CA ARG A 429 -13.42 0.11 -7.45
C ARG A 429 -14.91 -0.10 -7.17
N ASN A 430 -15.24 -0.52 -5.95
CA ASN A 430 -16.61 -0.78 -5.51
C ASN A 430 -17.30 0.42 -4.84
N LYS A 431 -16.70 1.62 -4.90
CA LYS A 431 -17.24 2.86 -4.28
C LYS A 431 -17.59 2.72 -2.79
N LEU A 432 -16.88 1.86 -2.06
CA LEU A 432 -17.08 1.63 -0.62
C LEU A 432 -16.35 2.65 0.25
N ALA A 433 -15.30 3.30 -0.27
CA ALA A 433 -14.59 4.36 0.44
C ALA A 433 -13.97 5.37 -0.53
N SER A 434 -13.79 6.60 -0.05
CA SER A 434 -13.06 7.63 -0.78
C SER A 434 -11.54 7.48 -0.60
N LEU A 435 -10.76 8.13 -1.47
CA LEU A 435 -9.30 8.21 -1.30
C LEU A 435 -8.89 8.91 0.01
N LEU A 436 -9.74 9.79 0.56
CA LEU A 436 -9.49 10.43 1.85
C LEU A 436 -9.62 9.42 2.99
N ASP A 437 -10.64 8.57 2.97
CA ASP A 437 -10.84 7.52 3.96
C ASP A 437 -9.65 6.55 3.98
N ILE A 438 -9.20 6.14 2.79
CA ILE A 438 -8.03 5.25 2.66
C ILE A 438 -6.76 5.97 3.12
N LYS A 439 -6.59 7.28 2.84
CA LYS A 439 -5.47 8.08 3.38
C LYS A 439 -5.46 8.04 4.91
N TYR A 440 -6.61 8.16 5.56
CA TYR A 440 -6.74 8.06 7.01
C TYR A 440 -6.50 6.65 7.53
N GLN A 441 -7.00 5.61 6.85
CA GLN A 441 -6.71 4.21 7.21
C GLN A 441 -5.21 3.91 7.10
N PHE A 442 -4.55 4.41 6.06
CA PHE A 442 -3.14 4.12 5.77
C PHE A 442 -2.12 5.06 6.41
N LYS A 443 -2.60 6.11 7.10
CA LYS A 443 -1.77 7.17 7.70
C LYS A 443 -0.81 7.81 6.69
N HIS A 444 -1.27 7.97 5.44
CA HIS A 444 -0.46 8.61 4.41
C HIS A 444 -0.42 10.13 4.59
N MET A 445 0.76 10.72 4.39
CA MET A 445 0.96 12.17 4.51
C MET A 445 0.18 12.92 3.43
N ASN A 446 0.17 12.41 2.20
CA ASN A 446 -0.48 13.05 1.06
C ASN A 446 -1.42 12.08 0.32
N ILE A 447 -2.38 12.65 -0.43
CA ILE A 447 -3.37 11.87 -1.19
C ILE A 447 -2.73 11.18 -2.40
N ALA A 448 -1.65 11.75 -2.97
CA ALA A 448 -0.94 11.16 -4.10
C ALA A 448 -0.37 9.77 -3.78
N MET A 449 0.16 9.58 -2.56
CA MET A 449 0.60 8.27 -2.07
C MET A 449 -0.56 7.28 -2.02
N THR A 450 -1.75 7.69 -1.58
CA THR A 450 -2.94 6.82 -1.56
C THR A 450 -3.45 6.52 -2.96
N SER A 451 -3.50 7.53 -3.83
CA SER A 451 -3.86 7.39 -5.25
C SER A 451 -2.97 6.37 -5.95
N TRP A 452 -1.66 6.36 -5.64
CA TRP A 452 -0.76 5.32 -6.11
C TRP A 452 -1.23 3.92 -5.74
N TYR A 453 -1.68 3.66 -4.49
CA TYR A 453 -2.20 2.33 -4.12
C TYR A 453 -3.51 1.97 -4.81
N ALA A 454 -4.41 2.94 -5.03
CA ALA A 454 -5.69 2.75 -5.70
C ALA A 454 -5.61 2.78 -7.24
N ASN A 455 -4.40 2.86 -7.80
CA ASN A 455 -4.21 2.89 -9.25
C ASN A 455 -4.86 1.66 -9.92
N GLN A 456 -5.48 1.89 -11.08
CA GLN A 456 -6.32 0.95 -11.86
C GLN A 456 -7.72 0.64 -11.27
N ALA A 457 -8.08 1.14 -10.08
CA ALA A 457 -9.41 0.90 -9.51
C ALA A 457 -10.55 1.48 -10.37
N ASN A 458 -10.43 2.73 -10.82
CA ASN A 458 -11.45 3.37 -11.66
C ASN A 458 -11.57 2.73 -13.05
N ILE A 459 -10.43 2.28 -13.60
CA ILE A 459 -10.42 1.59 -14.90
C ILE A 459 -11.11 0.23 -14.75
N ALA A 460 -10.81 -0.52 -13.68
CA ALA A 460 -11.49 -1.78 -13.40
C ALA A 460 -13.00 -1.59 -13.21
N SER A 461 -13.42 -0.60 -12.42
CA SER A 461 -14.84 -0.27 -12.22
C SER A 461 -15.55 0.09 -13.54
N TYR A 462 -14.88 0.81 -14.43
CA TYR A 462 -15.42 1.11 -15.75
C TYR A 462 -15.54 -0.15 -16.62
N VAL A 463 -14.54 -1.04 -16.59
CA VAL A 463 -14.59 -2.33 -17.30
C VAL A 463 -15.72 -3.21 -16.77
N ASP A 464 -15.94 -3.24 -15.45
CA ASP A 464 -17.05 -3.98 -14.84
C ASP A 464 -18.39 -3.49 -15.39
N MET A 465 -18.58 -2.17 -15.42
CA MET A 465 -19.76 -1.54 -16.00
C MET A 465 -19.93 -1.88 -17.49
N MET A 466 -18.84 -1.99 -18.26
CA MET A 466 -18.89 -2.34 -19.69
C MET A 466 -19.20 -3.82 -19.95
N ILE A 467 -18.85 -4.71 -19.03
CA ILE A 467 -19.10 -6.16 -19.16
C ILE A 467 -20.52 -6.51 -18.72
N ASP A 468 -21.07 -5.77 -17.75
CA ASP A 468 -22.43 -5.98 -17.26
C ASP A 468 -23.48 -5.52 -18.27
N GLN A 469 -23.96 -6.46 -19.09
CA GLN A 469 -24.95 -6.21 -20.14
C GLN A 469 -26.29 -5.73 -19.56
N ASP A 470 -26.70 -6.26 -18.41
CA ASP A 470 -27.97 -5.88 -17.78
C ASP A 470 -27.91 -4.42 -17.32
N LEU A 471 -26.79 -4.00 -16.72
CA LEU A 471 -26.55 -2.61 -16.34
C LEU A 471 -26.44 -1.69 -17.56
N GLN A 472 -25.79 -2.13 -18.64
CA GLN A 472 -25.76 -1.37 -19.89
C GLN A 472 -27.17 -1.16 -20.47
N ASP A 473 -27.99 -2.20 -20.45
CA ASP A 473 -29.37 -2.15 -20.94
C ASP A 473 -30.24 -1.23 -20.05
N GLU A 474 -30.04 -1.25 -18.73
CA GLU A 474 -30.69 -0.32 -17.79
C GLU A 474 -30.27 1.14 -18.04
N ILE A 475 -28.96 1.41 -18.18
CA ILE A 475 -28.44 2.75 -18.50
C ILE A 475 -28.97 3.23 -19.85
N ALA A 476 -29.00 2.36 -20.86
CA ALA A 476 -29.55 2.68 -22.18
C ALA A 476 -31.04 2.99 -22.08
N GLY A 477 -31.80 2.18 -21.34
CA GLY A 477 -33.22 2.39 -21.07
C GLY A 477 -33.51 3.71 -20.37
N GLU A 478 -32.76 4.03 -19.31
CA GLU A 478 -32.91 5.29 -18.56
C GLU A 478 -32.48 6.51 -19.38
N ASN A 479 -31.41 6.42 -20.18
CA ASN A 479 -31.06 7.47 -21.12
C ASN A 479 -32.16 7.69 -22.17
N GLN A 480 -32.77 6.63 -22.70
CA GLN A 480 -33.91 6.74 -23.61
C GLN A 480 -35.11 7.41 -22.93
N ASN A 481 -35.43 7.03 -21.69
CA ASN A 481 -36.51 7.63 -20.90
C ASN A 481 -36.24 9.11 -20.66
N TYR A 482 -35.05 9.46 -20.19
CA TYR A 482 -34.61 10.84 -19.96
C TYR A 482 -34.69 11.68 -21.23
N MET A 483 -34.13 11.21 -22.36
CA MET A 483 -34.20 11.92 -23.64
C MET A 483 -35.66 12.12 -24.07
N THR A 484 -36.50 11.10 -23.90
CA THR A 484 -37.93 11.16 -24.23
C THR A 484 -38.64 12.23 -23.39
N ASP A 485 -38.40 12.27 -22.09
CA ASP A 485 -39.03 13.22 -21.17
C ASP A 485 -38.58 14.65 -21.45
N VAL A 486 -37.28 14.86 -21.70
CA VAL A 486 -36.73 16.17 -22.07
C VAL A 486 -37.30 16.65 -23.40
N PHE A 487 -37.37 15.78 -24.42
CA PHE A 487 -37.98 16.14 -25.70
C PHE A 487 -39.47 16.39 -25.57
N TYR A 488 -40.19 15.58 -24.80
CA TYR A 488 -41.62 15.78 -24.54
C TYR A 488 -41.86 17.15 -23.89
N HIS A 489 -41.07 17.51 -22.89
CA HIS A 489 -41.11 18.83 -22.27
C HIS A 489 -40.75 19.93 -23.30
N ILE A 490 -39.66 19.80 -24.06
CA ILE A 490 -39.23 20.77 -25.08
C ILE A 490 -40.22 20.92 -26.23
N TYR A 491 -41.00 19.90 -26.59
CA TYR A 491 -41.97 20.00 -27.69
C TYR A 491 -43.35 20.44 -27.22
N ASN A 492 -43.79 20.05 -26.01
CA ASN A 492 -45.17 20.22 -25.57
C ASN A 492 -45.37 21.14 -24.35
N GLU A 493 -44.46 21.16 -23.38
CA GLU A 493 -44.70 21.78 -22.07
C GLU A 493 -43.90 23.07 -21.82
N ALA A 494 -42.73 23.21 -22.44
CA ALA A 494 -41.82 24.32 -22.17
C ALA A 494 -42.47 25.66 -22.52
N GLU A 495 -42.61 26.56 -21.54
CA GLU A 495 -43.24 27.88 -21.71
C GLU A 495 -42.54 28.74 -22.77
N THR A 496 -41.21 28.78 -22.70
CA THR A 496 -40.35 29.57 -23.58
C THR A 496 -39.09 28.76 -23.90
N LEU A 497 -38.56 28.96 -25.10
CA LEU A 497 -37.36 28.30 -25.60
C LEU A 497 -36.42 29.36 -26.18
N ALA A 498 -35.16 29.32 -25.77
CA ALA A 498 -34.07 30.17 -26.25
C ALA A 498 -33.01 29.34 -27.00
N GLY A 499 -32.12 30.03 -27.72
CA GLY A 499 -31.15 29.39 -28.62
C GLY A 499 -31.71 29.14 -30.02
N HIS A 500 -30.82 28.87 -30.98
CA HIS A 500 -31.19 28.81 -32.39
C HIS A 500 -32.19 27.67 -32.68
N GLU A 501 -31.91 26.46 -32.20
CA GLU A 501 -32.82 25.32 -32.33
C GLU A 501 -34.09 25.50 -31.48
N GLY A 502 -33.97 26.11 -30.30
CA GLY A 502 -35.12 26.46 -29.47
C GLY A 502 -36.10 27.40 -30.18
N LYS A 503 -35.58 28.40 -30.90
CA LYS A 503 -36.39 29.31 -31.73
C LYS A 503 -37.04 28.59 -32.91
N ARG A 504 -36.32 27.67 -33.57
CA ARG A 504 -36.89 26.84 -34.65
C ARG A 504 -38.08 26.03 -34.14
N ILE A 505 -37.94 25.38 -32.99
CA ILE A 505 -39.02 24.60 -32.36
C ILE A 505 -40.17 25.51 -31.92
N LYS A 506 -39.88 26.70 -31.39
CA LYS A 506 -40.92 27.69 -31.03
C LYS A 506 -41.72 28.16 -32.24
N ASN A 507 -41.07 28.42 -33.38
CA ASN A 507 -41.75 28.83 -34.60
C ASN A 507 -42.60 27.69 -35.17
N LEU A 508 -42.05 26.47 -35.18
CA LEU A 508 -42.79 25.25 -35.51
C LEU A 508 -44.08 25.16 -34.69
N ARG A 509 -44.00 25.34 -33.35
CA ARG A 509 -45.16 25.33 -32.44
C ARG A 509 -46.21 26.42 -32.76
N ALA A 510 -45.82 27.53 -33.37
CA ALA A 510 -46.73 28.63 -33.73
C ALA A 510 -47.39 28.43 -35.10
N GLU A 511 -46.75 27.71 -36.01
CA GLU A 511 -47.26 27.41 -37.36
C GLU A 511 -48.16 26.17 -37.40
N GLY A 512 -48.00 25.23 -36.47
CA GLY A 512 -48.82 24.02 -36.34
C GLY A 512 -49.86 24.11 -35.21
N ASP A 513 -51.01 23.46 -35.41
CA ASP A 513 -52.07 23.34 -34.41
C ASP A 513 -51.59 22.48 -33.21
N THR A 514 -51.01 23.13 -32.20
CA THR A 514 -50.72 22.69 -30.80
C THR A 514 -50.41 21.21 -30.46
N ARG A 515 -49.91 20.37 -31.39
CA ARG A 515 -49.38 19.02 -31.09
C ARG A 515 -48.30 18.60 -32.10
N ILE A 516 -47.05 18.98 -31.85
CA ILE A 516 -45.95 18.69 -32.80
C ILE A 516 -45.34 17.30 -32.66
N TYR A 517 -45.66 16.52 -31.61
CA TYR A 517 -45.47 15.06 -31.62
C TYR A 517 -46.57 14.38 -30.82
N LEU A 518 -47.24 13.38 -31.39
CA LEU A 518 -48.37 12.71 -30.77
C LEU A 518 -47.87 11.58 -29.86
N ASN A 519 -48.06 11.79 -28.55
CA ASN A 519 -47.77 10.87 -27.47
C ASN A 519 -46.28 10.58 -27.20
N ARG A 520 -45.95 10.39 -25.92
CA ARG A 520 -44.59 10.11 -25.40
C ARG A 520 -43.95 8.89 -26.08
N GLU A 521 -44.78 7.93 -26.48
CA GLU A 521 -44.36 6.69 -27.16
C GLU A 521 -43.75 6.94 -28.54
N GLU A 522 -44.23 7.93 -29.30
CA GLU A 522 -43.69 8.25 -30.63
C GLU A 522 -42.30 8.87 -30.53
N ILE A 523 -42.11 9.79 -29.57
CA ILE A 523 -40.79 10.37 -29.26
C ILE A 523 -39.83 9.26 -28.83
N ARG A 524 -40.27 8.37 -27.94
CA ARG A 524 -39.46 7.24 -27.46
C ARG A 524 -38.99 6.37 -28.62
N LYS A 525 -39.87 6.06 -29.58
CA LYS A 525 -39.53 5.28 -30.77
C LYS A 525 -38.49 5.99 -31.65
N GLN A 526 -38.62 7.31 -31.85
CA GLN A 526 -37.63 8.08 -32.62
C GLN A 526 -36.27 8.19 -31.93
N VAL A 527 -36.24 8.25 -30.60
CA VAL A 527 -35.01 8.17 -29.80
C VAL A 527 -34.37 6.78 -29.92
N GLN A 528 -35.17 5.71 -29.86
CA GLN A 528 -34.70 4.34 -30.05
C GLN A 528 -34.14 4.09 -31.46
N ASP A 529 -34.79 4.64 -32.49
CA ASP A 529 -34.34 4.57 -33.88
C ASP A 529 -33.12 5.49 -34.16
N GLY A 530 -32.65 6.25 -33.16
CA GLY A 530 -31.49 7.15 -33.28
C GLY A 530 -31.74 8.42 -34.10
N ARG A 531 -33.00 8.76 -34.40
CA ARG A 531 -33.38 9.95 -35.19
C ARG A 531 -33.39 11.23 -34.37
N LEU A 532 -33.66 11.10 -33.07
CA LEU A 532 -33.61 12.19 -32.10
C LEU A 532 -32.53 11.88 -31.06
N SER A 533 -31.65 12.86 -30.83
CA SER A 533 -30.62 12.79 -29.81
C SER A 533 -30.60 14.10 -29.04
N ILE A 534 -30.47 14.03 -27.72
CA ILE A 534 -30.32 15.21 -26.89
C ILE A 534 -29.31 14.96 -25.78
N VAL A 535 -28.38 15.89 -25.62
CA VAL A 535 -27.36 15.87 -24.58
C VAL A 535 -27.49 17.12 -23.74
N GLU A 536 -27.51 16.94 -22.42
CA GLU A 536 -27.52 18.04 -21.47
C GLU A 536 -26.10 18.58 -21.24
N HIS A 537 -25.94 19.88 -21.41
CA HIS A 537 -24.74 20.64 -21.08
C HIS A 537 -25.04 21.67 -20.00
N PRO A 538 -24.00 22.19 -19.29
CA PRO A 538 -24.17 23.28 -18.34
C PRO A 538 -24.85 24.54 -18.95
N GLY A 539 -24.69 24.74 -20.26
CA GLY A 539 -25.26 25.86 -21.01
C GLY A 539 -26.66 25.65 -21.59
N GLY A 540 -27.27 24.48 -21.44
CA GLY A 540 -28.54 24.09 -22.07
C GLY A 540 -28.50 22.68 -22.68
N TYR A 541 -29.40 22.39 -23.60
CA TYR A 541 -29.48 21.12 -24.31
C TYR A 541 -28.93 21.23 -25.74
N CYS A 542 -28.28 20.18 -26.23
CA CYS A 542 -27.75 20.06 -27.59
C CYS A 542 -28.43 18.91 -28.33
N THR A 543 -28.91 19.15 -29.55
CA THR A 543 -29.55 18.10 -30.37
C THR A 543 -28.62 17.42 -31.39
N ASN A 544 -27.34 17.79 -31.42
CA ASN A 544 -26.39 17.21 -32.36
C ASN A 544 -25.80 15.88 -31.81
N PRO A 545 -26.03 14.73 -32.46
CA PRO A 545 -25.50 13.44 -32.02
C PRO A 545 -23.97 13.34 -32.16
N ASP A 546 -23.38 14.08 -33.10
CA ASP A 546 -21.96 14.00 -33.45
C ASP A 546 -21.10 15.11 -32.81
N CYS A 547 -21.68 15.86 -31.87
CA CYS A 547 -20.95 16.96 -31.22
C CYS A 547 -19.98 16.43 -30.15
N ASP A 548 -18.78 17.01 -30.10
CA ASP A 548 -17.88 16.83 -28.97
C ASP A 548 -18.58 17.25 -27.67
N ARG A 549 -18.67 16.33 -26.71
CA ARG A 549 -19.42 16.51 -25.45
C ARG A 549 -18.86 17.61 -24.52
N ILE A 550 -17.83 18.33 -24.96
CA ILE A 550 -17.23 19.50 -24.32
C ILE A 550 -17.41 20.68 -25.29
N CYS A 551 -18.56 21.34 -25.24
CA CYS A 551 -18.93 22.46 -26.10
C CYS A 551 -19.37 23.67 -25.26
N ASP A 552 -18.81 24.86 -25.53
CA ASP A 552 -19.16 26.10 -24.82
C ASP A 552 -20.51 26.69 -25.29
N MET A 553 -21.09 26.16 -26.38
CA MET A 553 -22.44 26.46 -26.90
C MET A 553 -22.82 27.94 -26.97
N THR A 554 -21.89 28.89 -27.11
CA THR A 554 -22.21 30.32 -27.14
C THR A 554 -22.95 30.71 -28.42
N THR A 555 -22.57 30.11 -29.56
CA THR A 555 -23.15 30.37 -30.89
C THR A 555 -23.67 29.10 -31.59
N CYS A 556 -23.87 28.01 -30.85
CA CYS A 556 -24.24 26.71 -31.43
C CYS A 556 -25.66 26.71 -32.02
N GLN A 557 -25.80 26.22 -33.26
CA GLN A 557 -27.08 26.12 -33.96
C GLN A 557 -28.03 25.09 -33.35
N TYR A 558 -27.50 24.04 -32.73
CA TYR A 558 -28.24 22.93 -32.11
C TYR A 558 -28.63 23.18 -30.65
N LYS A 559 -28.40 24.40 -30.15
CA LYS A 559 -28.65 24.77 -28.76
C LYS A 559 -30.12 25.04 -28.51
N ILE A 560 -30.63 24.44 -27.44
CA ILE A 560 -31.94 24.71 -26.86
C ILE A 560 -31.75 25.06 -25.39
N VAL A 561 -32.32 26.18 -24.93
CA VAL A 561 -32.36 26.51 -23.50
C VAL A 561 -33.80 26.64 -23.07
N THR A 562 -34.18 25.95 -21.99
CA THR A 562 -35.48 26.08 -21.33
C THR A 562 -35.40 27.13 -20.22
N LYS A 563 -36.55 27.68 -19.83
CA LYS A 563 -36.64 28.70 -18.77
C LYS A 563 -35.98 28.27 -17.46
N ASP A 564 -36.15 27.01 -17.05
CA ASP A 564 -35.54 26.52 -15.82
C ASP A 564 -34.02 26.42 -15.91
N LYS A 565 -33.48 26.04 -17.07
CA LYS A 565 -32.03 26.12 -17.30
C LYS A 565 -31.53 27.55 -17.34
N ALA A 566 -32.27 28.46 -17.96
CA ALA A 566 -31.92 29.88 -17.95
C ALA A 566 -31.81 30.46 -16.53
N LYS A 567 -32.67 30.06 -15.58
CA LYS A 567 -32.55 30.46 -14.17
C LYS A 567 -31.24 29.98 -13.54
N THR A 568 -30.78 28.76 -13.85
CA THR A 568 -29.50 28.25 -13.33
C THR A 568 -28.28 29.02 -13.85
N LEU A 569 -28.38 29.61 -15.06
CA LEU A 569 -27.32 30.40 -15.67
C LEU A 569 -27.09 31.74 -14.96
N VAL A 570 -28.04 32.26 -14.19
CA VAL A 570 -27.90 33.53 -13.44
C VAL A 570 -26.73 33.46 -12.47
N ASN A 571 -26.63 32.39 -11.68
CA ASN A 571 -25.52 32.19 -10.73
C ASN A 571 -24.17 32.03 -11.43
N ILE A 572 -24.16 31.42 -12.62
CA ILE A 572 -22.94 31.26 -13.43
C ILE A 572 -22.49 32.62 -13.95
N ARG A 573 -23.43 33.42 -14.46
CA ARG A 573 -23.18 34.80 -14.91
C ARG A 573 -22.55 35.65 -13.81
N GLU A 574 -23.08 35.61 -12.58
CA GLU A 574 -22.51 36.37 -11.46
C GLU A 574 -21.06 35.97 -11.15
N LYS A 575 -20.77 34.66 -11.13
CA LYS A 575 -19.39 34.16 -10.95
C LYS A 575 -18.46 34.59 -12.07
N LEU A 576 -18.93 34.61 -13.32
CA LEU A 576 -18.15 35.08 -14.46
C LEU A 576 -17.86 36.58 -14.36
N ILE A 577 -18.81 37.40 -13.89
CA ILE A 577 -18.61 38.83 -13.65
C ILE A 577 -17.57 39.07 -12.55
N ILE A 578 -17.65 38.33 -11.43
CA ILE A 578 -16.65 38.41 -10.36
C ILE A 578 -15.27 38.09 -10.91
N LYS A 579 -15.14 36.97 -11.65
CA LYS A 579 -13.88 36.55 -12.25
C LYS A 579 -13.33 37.58 -13.25
N TYR A 580 -14.19 38.21 -14.04
CA TYR A 580 -13.81 39.29 -14.96
C TYR A 580 -13.25 40.49 -14.18
N ASN A 581 -13.97 40.95 -13.16
CA ASN A 581 -13.57 42.10 -12.35
C ASN A 581 -12.28 41.84 -11.55
N ASP A 582 -12.10 40.63 -11.04
CA ASP A 582 -10.87 40.23 -10.33
C ASP A 582 -9.66 40.33 -11.26
N ILE A 583 -9.77 39.86 -12.51
CA ILE A 583 -8.71 39.94 -13.52
C ILE A 583 -8.37 41.41 -13.83
N GLU A 584 -9.38 42.27 -14.03
CA GLU A 584 -9.16 43.70 -14.23
C GLU A 584 -8.49 44.36 -13.01
N SER A 585 -8.95 44.03 -11.79
CA SER A 585 -8.42 44.61 -10.55
C SER A 585 -6.97 44.24 -10.27
N LEU A 586 -6.54 43.05 -10.70
CA LEU A 586 -5.17 42.55 -10.55
C LEU A 586 -4.22 43.07 -11.63
N GLY A 587 -4.73 43.79 -12.64
CA GLY A 587 -3.93 44.34 -13.73
C GLY A 587 -3.25 43.27 -14.60
N LEU A 588 -3.83 42.07 -14.69
CA LEU A 588 -3.29 40.98 -15.48
C LEU A 588 -3.65 41.16 -16.96
N ASP A 589 -2.63 41.35 -17.82
CA ASP A 589 -2.81 41.52 -19.27
C ASP A 589 -3.11 40.17 -19.96
N MET A 590 -4.39 39.76 -19.90
CA MET A 590 -4.89 38.52 -20.54
C MET A 590 -6.09 38.80 -21.45
N PRO A 591 -5.90 39.51 -22.59
CA PRO A 591 -7.00 40.01 -23.43
C PRO A 591 -7.91 38.90 -23.97
N ASN A 592 -7.33 37.72 -24.28
CA ASN A 592 -8.08 36.56 -24.76
C ASN A 592 -9.04 35.99 -23.70
N VAL A 593 -8.60 35.93 -22.44
CA VAL A 593 -9.40 35.41 -21.33
C VAL A 593 -10.52 36.40 -20.99
N THR A 594 -10.18 37.68 -20.90
CA THR A 594 -11.12 38.77 -20.61
C THR A 594 -12.20 38.88 -21.69
N SER A 595 -11.82 38.75 -22.96
CA SER A 595 -12.75 38.73 -24.09
C SER A 595 -13.65 37.49 -24.09
N LYS A 596 -13.09 36.29 -23.81
CA LYS A 596 -13.89 35.06 -23.69
C LYS A 596 -14.96 35.20 -22.60
N LEU A 597 -14.57 35.63 -21.40
CA LEU A 597 -15.49 35.85 -20.28
C LEU A 597 -16.59 36.86 -20.62
N PHE A 598 -16.24 37.96 -21.30
CA PHE A 598 -17.20 38.95 -21.75
C PHE A 598 -18.24 38.36 -22.72
N TYR A 599 -17.81 37.62 -23.75
CA TYR A 599 -18.73 37.00 -24.70
C TYR A 599 -19.61 35.93 -24.06
N GLU A 600 -19.10 35.17 -23.08
CA GLU A 600 -19.91 34.22 -22.31
C GLU A 600 -20.98 34.92 -21.47
N ILE A 601 -20.63 36.02 -20.78
CA ILE A 601 -21.59 36.84 -20.03
C ILE A 601 -22.69 37.35 -20.97
N ARG A 602 -22.31 37.91 -22.13
CA ARG A 602 -23.26 38.41 -23.14
C ARG A 602 -24.15 37.32 -23.71
N ALA A 603 -23.60 36.12 -23.95
CA ALA A 603 -24.38 34.98 -24.42
C ALA A 603 -25.43 34.54 -23.39
N ILE A 604 -25.10 34.55 -22.09
CA ILE A 604 -26.07 34.27 -21.02
C ILE A 604 -27.13 35.37 -20.95
N GLU A 605 -26.74 36.65 -21.02
CA GLU A 605 -27.69 37.78 -21.03
C GLU A 605 -28.70 37.69 -22.17
N GLN A 606 -28.24 37.29 -23.37
CA GLN A 606 -29.13 37.05 -24.50
C GLN A 606 -30.17 35.97 -24.19
N VAL A 607 -29.75 34.86 -23.58
CA VAL A 607 -30.67 33.78 -23.17
C VAL A 607 -31.67 34.28 -22.11
N LEU A 608 -31.21 35.07 -21.13
CA LEU A 608 -32.09 35.65 -20.10
C LEU A 608 -33.14 36.59 -20.73
N SER A 609 -32.71 37.42 -21.70
CA SER A 609 -33.61 38.29 -22.46
C SER A 609 -34.65 37.51 -23.26
N GLU A 610 -34.24 36.44 -23.95
CA GLU A 610 -35.14 35.55 -24.72
C GLU A 610 -36.19 34.85 -23.85
N HIS A 611 -35.92 34.66 -22.56
CA HIS A 611 -36.87 34.12 -21.57
C HIS A 611 -37.60 35.18 -20.74
N HIS A 612 -37.39 36.48 -21.02
CA HIS A 612 -37.96 37.60 -20.26
C HIS A 612 -37.61 37.56 -18.76
N LEU A 613 -36.39 37.12 -18.42
CA LEU A 613 -35.87 37.16 -17.06
C LEU A 613 -35.17 38.49 -16.80
N GLU A 614 -35.38 39.07 -15.62
CA GLU A 614 -34.75 40.34 -15.24
C GLU A 614 -33.25 40.15 -15.01
N TYR A 615 -32.44 41.03 -15.59
CA TYR A 615 -31.00 41.12 -15.34
C TYR A 615 -30.48 42.54 -15.61
N VAL A 616 -29.38 42.92 -14.96
CA VAL A 616 -28.69 44.18 -15.21
C VAL A 616 -27.58 43.95 -16.24
N ALA A 617 -27.64 44.59 -17.41
CA ALA A 617 -26.66 44.39 -18.48
C ALA A 617 -25.23 44.71 -18.03
N PHE A 618 -24.30 43.80 -18.33
CA PHE A 618 -22.87 43.97 -18.06
C PHE A 618 -22.23 44.82 -19.15
N ASN A 619 -21.96 46.09 -18.84
CA ASN A 619 -21.27 47.00 -19.73
C ASN A 619 -19.76 46.97 -19.44
N LYS A 620 -18.95 46.86 -20.50
CA LYS A 620 -17.51 47.11 -20.41
C LYS A 620 -17.33 48.56 -19.95
N LYS A 621 -16.55 48.80 -18.90
CA LYS A 621 -16.13 50.18 -18.60
C LYS A 621 -15.25 50.63 -19.76
N ASP A 622 -15.65 51.69 -20.45
CA ASP A 622 -14.79 52.37 -21.41
C ASP A 622 -13.55 52.84 -20.65
N THR A 623 -12.45 52.13 -20.86
CA THR A 623 -11.13 52.50 -20.38
C THR A 623 -10.59 53.51 -21.38
N TYR A 624 -10.79 54.80 -21.10
CA TYR A 624 -10.04 55.90 -21.73
C TYR A 624 -8.65 56.03 -21.10
#